data_AF-A0A9D2TRZ3-F1
#
_entry.id   AF-A0A9D2TRZ3-F1
#
_cell.length_a   1.000
_cell.length_b   1.000
_cell.length_c   1.000
_cell.angle_alpha   90.00
_cell.angle_beta   90.00
_cell.angle_gamma   90.00
#
_symmetry.space_group_name_H-M   'P 1'
#
loop_
_entity.id
_entity.type
_entity.pdbx_description
1 polymer ?
#
loop_
_entity_poly.entity_id
_entity_poly.type
_entity_poly.pdbx_seq_one_letter_code
_entity_poly.pdbx_strand_id
1 'polypeptide(L)'
;MPKTEKKSVVWIDCAKFLAILAVLIDHGKGILYEGETIQYISFFSVSVFFFLSGMTTWYSLGRKKAEETFVRWTARRLWRIIAPYLVAVAVCQFLKSGFTLSLGPYILWALNFNLEGQFYFVLIYLQLIAAAPVLYLLTVFCRRGRFSFLWRSGYLAAALALSLFCVKHSTALQTYGGGNYLLGGTYLFLFVMGMIAADMQIVIRYRSRAFFCAAVATVIYAAALVFLLKDRLALDEALFGWLLRVNPPGITMTVYSLAVIFLIFSWCSLGALMNHGVVSRILAVSAWLGRYTLYIFLYHMLILEYLPAMLPFLSEISPLKTIVYLGAMIGLPVGGKLLYDTFCRRLMKKAIAEAVEESARRPEREEAEFSRRSG
;
A
#
# COMPACT_ATOMS: atom_id res chain seq x y z
N MET A 1 21.67 14.37 -6.06
CA MET A 1 20.64 14.04 -5.05
C MET A 1 21.24 14.17 -3.66
N PRO A 2 20.73 15.07 -2.80
CA PRO A 2 21.25 15.20 -1.44
C PRO A 2 20.99 13.90 -0.66
N LYS A 3 21.99 13.42 0.10
CA LYS A 3 21.95 12.16 0.87
C LYS A 3 20.79 12.06 1.86
N THR A 4 20.16 13.19 2.22
CA THR A 4 19.05 13.30 3.17
C THR A 4 17.69 12.88 2.60
N GLU A 5 17.41 13.12 1.32
CA GLU A 5 16.15 12.71 0.67
C GLU A 5 16.05 11.20 0.47
N LYS A 6 17.18 10.52 0.23
CA LYS A 6 17.19 9.06 0.14
C LYS A 6 16.83 8.39 1.47
N LYS A 7 17.17 9.00 2.61
CA LYS A 7 16.87 8.45 3.95
C LYS A 7 15.40 8.64 4.37
N SER A 8 14.71 9.70 3.92
CA SER A 8 13.30 9.94 4.25
C SER A 8 12.33 8.96 3.57
N VAL A 9 12.74 8.31 2.48
CA VAL A 9 11.95 7.28 1.78
C VAL A 9 12.14 5.88 2.38
N VAL A 10 13.30 5.58 2.96
CA VAL A 10 13.62 4.23 3.46
C VAL A 10 12.67 3.77 4.56
N TRP A 11 12.39 4.61 5.56
CA TRP A 11 11.50 4.20 6.65
C TRP A 11 10.06 3.99 6.16
N ILE A 12 9.60 4.77 5.16
CA ILE A 12 8.27 4.60 4.56
C ILE A 12 8.17 3.23 3.89
N ASP A 13 9.19 2.84 3.13
CA ASP A 13 9.21 1.53 2.49
C ASP A 13 9.37 0.40 3.53
N CYS A 14 10.17 0.57 4.59
CA CYS A 14 10.19 -0.37 5.72
C CYS A 14 8.81 -0.49 6.38
N ALA A 15 8.10 0.61 6.59
CA ALA A 15 6.77 0.63 7.20
C ALA A 15 5.75 -0.09 6.31
N LYS A 16 5.81 0.08 4.98
CA LYS A 16 5.00 -0.71 4.05
C LYS A 16 5.29 -2.21 4.20
N PHE A 17 6.56 -2.59 4.31
CA PHE A 17 6.92 -4.01 4.48
C PHE A 17 6.38 -4.59 5.79
N LEU A 18 6.53 -3.87 6.91
CA LEU A 18 5.97 -4.31 8.19
C LEU A 18 4.44 -4.37 8.16
N ALA A 19 3.80 -3.41 7.48
CA ALA A 19 2.35 -3.43 7.28
C ALA A 19 1.91 -4.63 6.43
N ILE A 20 2.62 -4.98 5.35
CA ILE A 20 2.25 -6.16 4.55
C ILE A 20 2.44 -7.44 5.35
N LEU A 21 3.53 -7.56 6.12
CA LEU A 21 3.74 -8.71 7.00
C LEU A 21 2.60 -8.87 8.00
N ALA A 22 2.13 -7.77 8.58
CA ALA A 22 0.98 -7.79 9.47
C ALA A 22 -0.31 -8.24 8.75
N VAL A 23 -0.56 -7.85 7.49
CA VAL A 23 -1.68 -8.41 6.69
C VAL A 23 -1.56 -9.93 6.54
N LEU A 24 -0.35 -10.43 6.22
CA LEU A 24 -0.12 -11.86 6.05
C LEU A 24 -0.32 -12.64 7.35
N ILE A 25 0.06 -12.06 8.49
CA ILE A 25 -0.18 -12.64 9.81
C ILE A 25 -1.69 -12.67 10.08
N ASP A 26 -2.39 -11.55 9.94
CA ASP A 26 -3.83 -11.45 10.22
C ASP A 26 -4.63 -12.52 9.47
N HIS A 27 -4.40 -12.62 8.16
CA HIS A 27 -5.08 -13.60 7.32
C HIS A 27 -4.60 -15.05 7.52
N GLY A 28 -3.49 -15.26 8.24
CA GLY A 28 -2.96 -16.58 8.57
C GLY A 28 -3.64 -17.27 9.75
N LYS A 29 -4.57 -16.60 10.47
CA LYS A 29 -5.31 -17.22 11.58
C LYS A 29 -6.11 -18.45 11.12
N GLY A 30 -6.08 -19.51 11.92
CA GLY A 30 -6.69 -20.82 11.61
C GLY A 30 -5.86 -21.69 10.66
N ILE A 31 -4.75 -21.17 10.11
CA ILE A 31 -3.85 -21.92 9.22
C ILE A 31 -2.43 -21.97 9.80
N LEU A 32 -1.94 -20.85 10.30
CA LEU A 32 -0.57 -20.65 10.80
C LEU A 32 -0.51 -20.49 12.33
N TYR A 33 -1.64 -20.14 12.96
CA TYR A 33 -1.81 -20.01 14.41
C TYR A 33 -3.30 -19.89 14.76
N GLU A 34 -3.66 -20.10 16.02
CA GLU A 34 -5.06 -19.99 16.50
C GLU A 34 -5.34 -18.74 17.37
N GLY A 35 -4.34 -18.30 18.14
CA GLY A 35 -4.53 -17.26 19.16
C GLY A 35 -4.94 -15.89 18.61
N GLU A 36 -6.02 -15.33 19.14
CA GLU A 36 -6.54 -14.01 18.74
C GLU A 36 -5.58 -12.86 19.04
N THR A 37 -4.73 -13.00 20.07
CA THR A 37 -3.73 -12.00 20.43
C THR A 37 -2.80 -11.67 19.28
N ILE A 38 -2.33 -12.69 18.54
CA ILE A 38 -1.45 -12.51 17.38
C ILE A 38 -2.20 -11.72 16.30
N GLN A 39 -3.47 -12.02 16.09
CA GLN A 39 -4.33 -11.34 15.14
C GLN A 39 -4.54 -9.86 15.50
N TYR A 40 -4.84 -9.54 16.76
CA TYR A 40 -5.00 -8.16 17.22
C TYR A 40 -3.74 -7.33 17.02
N ILE A 41 -2.56 -7.92 17.27
CA ILE A 41 -1.27 -7.24 17.07
C ILE A 41 -1.05 -6.88 15.58
N SER A 42 -1.69 -7.58 14.64
CA SER A 42 -1.58 -7.30 13.20
C SER A 42 -2.61 -6.31 12.64
N PHE A 43 -3.68 -5.97 13.37
CA PHE A 43 -4.79 -5.16 12.83
C PHE A 43 -4.40 -3.73 12.41
N PHE A 44 -3.25 -3.20 12.85
CA PHE A 44 -2.79 -1.87 12.43
C PHE A 44 -2.51 -1.76 10.92
N SER A 45 -2.25 -2.90 10.27
CA SER A 45 -1.62 -3.00 8.94
C SER A 45 -2.26 -2.09 7.90
N VAL A 46 -3.57 -2.20 7.74
CA VAL A 46 -4.35 -1.49 6.74
C VAL A 46 -4.38 0.01 7.00
N SER A 47 -4.57 0.41 8.25
CA SER A 47 -4.55 1.83 8.65
C SER A 47 -3.19 2.47 8.34
N VAL A 48 -2.10 1.74 8.62
CA VAL A 48 -0.75 2.18 8.27
C VAL A 48 -0.59 2.31 6.77
N PHE A 49 -1.13 1.38 5.97
CA PHE A 49 -1.10 1.51 4.51
C PHE A 49 -1.75 2.79 3.99
N PHE A 50 -2.93 3.18 4.49
CA PHE A 50 -3.60 4.40 4.04
C PHE A 50 -2.87 5.67 4.50
N PHE A 51 -2.33 5.69 5.71
CA PHE A 51 -1.45 6.78 6.15
C PHE A 51 -0.22 6.94 5.24
N LEU A 52 0.50 5.84 4.98
CA LEU A 52 1.68 5.87 4.10
C LEU A 52 1.31 6.19 2.64
N SER A 53 0.12 5.80 2.19
CA SER A 53 -0.43 6.18 0.89
C SER A 53 -0.61 7.69 0.78
N GLY A 54 -1.14 8.33 1.83
CA GLY A 54 -1.22 9.79 1.93
C GLY A 54 0.16 10.45 1.82
N MET A 55 1.14 9.97 2.59
CA MET A 55 2.51 10.48 2.55
C MET A 55 3.15 10.36 1.17
N THR A 56 3.09 9.17 0.56
CA THR A 56 3.70 8.90 -0.74
C THR A 56 3.01 9.67 -1.86
N THR A 57 1.70 9.91 -1.72
CA THR A 57 0.93 10.72 -2.65
C THR A 57 1.31 12.19 -2.57
N TRP A 58 1.47 12.73 -1.36
CA TRP A 58 2.01 14.09 -1.15
C TRP A 58 3.35 14.28 -1.87
N TYR A 59 4.32 13.39 -1.62
CA TYR A 59 5.62 13.46 -2.28
C TYR A 59 5.54 13.29 -3.81
N SER A 60 4.61 12.46 -4.30
CA SER A 60 4.38 12.25 -5.73
C SER A 60 3.80 13.50 -6.41
N LEU A 61 2.86 14.20 -5.77
CA LEU A 61 2.27 15.44 -6.27
C LEU A 61 3.26 16.60 -6.20
N GLY A 62 4.05 16.71 -5.12
CA GLY A 62 5.09 17.72 -5.00
C GLY A 62 6.24 17.58 -6.01
N ARG A 63 6.45 16.37 -6.57
CA ARG A 63 7.45 16.09 -7.63
C ARG A 63 6.84 15.96 -9.02
N LYS A 64 5.55 16.26 -9.18
CA LYS A 64 4.89 16.26 -10.49
C LYS A 64 5.62 17.25 -11.40
N LYS A 65 5.83 16.86 -12.67
CA LYS A 65 6.45 17.77 -13.64
C LYS A 65 5.58 19.01 -13.85
N ALA A 66 6.19 20.15 -14.17
CA ALA A 66 5.45 21.41 -14.32
C ALA A 66 4.39 21.31 -15.43
N GLU A 67 4.72 20.62 -16.53
CA GLU A 67 3.85 20.40 -17.69
C GLU A 67 2.76 19.33 -17.50
N GLU A 68 2.85 18.50 -16.46
CA GLU A 68 1.85 17.45 -16.22
C GLU A 68 0.64 18.05 -15.49
N THR A 69 -0.58 17.88 -15.98
CA THR A 69 -1.80 18.34 -15.27
C THR A 69 -2.17 17.40 -14.12
N PHE A 70 -3.00 17.85 -13.17
CA PHE A 70 -3.50 16.96 -12.10
C PHE A 70 -4.30 15.78 -12.66
N VAL A 71 -5.11 16.00 -13.70
CA VAL A 71 -5.86 14.94 -14.38
C VAL A 71 -4.91 13.87 -14.94
N ARG A 72 -3.84 14.28 -15.63
CA ARG A 72 -2.86 13.36 -16.21
C ARG A 72 -2.10 12.59 -15.13
N TRP A 73 -1.74 13.27 -14.03
CA TRP A 73 -1.13 12.63 -12.87
C TRP A 73 -2.06 11.58 -12.26
N THR A 74 -3.34 11.92 -12.04
CA THR A 74 -4.35 11.01 -11.47
C THR A 74 -4.56 9.80 -12.37
N ALA A 75 -4.81 10.00 -13.67
CA ALA A 75 -5.01 8.92 -14.62
C ALA A 75 -3.83 7.93 -14.65
N ARG A 76 -2.59 8.45 -14.68
CA ARG A 76 -1.37 7.65 -14.61
C ARG A 76 -1.25 6.85 -13.32
N ARG A 77 -1.66 7.41 -12.18
CA ARG A 77 -1.61 6.73 -10.87
C ARG A 77 -2.70 5.67 -10.75
N LEU A 78 -3.92 5.97 -11.18
CA LEU A 78 -5.02 5.01 -11.21
C LEU A 78 -4.69 3.83 -12.12
N TRP A 79 -4.17 4.07 -13.32
CA TRP A 79 -3.79 2.99 -14.24
C TRP A 79 -2.77 2.02 -13.64
N ARG A 80 -1.79 2.53 -12.89
CA ARG A 80 -0.78 1.70 -12.19
C ARG A 80 -1.34 0.82 -11.08
N ILE A 81 -2.57 1.08 -10.64
CA ILE A 81 -3.29 0.28 -9.64
C ILE A 81 -4.28 -0.65 -10.36
N ILE A 82 -5.08 -0.11 -11.28
CA ILE A 82 -6.11 -0.83 -12.02
C ILE A 82 -5.50 -1.96 -12.85
N ALA A 83 -4.43 -1.72 -13.60
CA ALA A 83 -3.88 -2.75 -14.49
C ALA A 83 -3.39 -4.01 -13.72
N PRO A 84 -2.56 -3.91 -12.65
CA PRO A 84 -2.22 -5.06 -11.83
C PRO A 84 -3.43 -5.73 -11.16
N TYR A 85 -4.43 -4.96 -10.74
CA TYR A 85 -5.65 -5.49 -10.15
C TYR A 85 -6.45 -6.33 -11.15
N LEU A 86 -6.69 -5.82 -12.37
CA LEU A 86 -7.39 -6.56 -13.43
C LEU A 86 -6.67 -7.88 -13.78
N VAL A 87 -5.34 -7.85 -13.84
CA VAL A 87 -4.54 -9.07 -14.02
C VAL A 87 -4.72 -10.03 -12.83
N ALA A 88 -4.72 -9.53 -11.59
CA ALA A 88 -4.94 -10.36 -10.41
C ALA A 88 -6.34 -11.01 -10.41
N VAL A 89 -7.38 -10.28 -10.81
CA VAL A 89 -8.75 -10.83 -10.95
C VAL A 89 -8.77 -11.96 -11.97
N ALA A 90 -8.12 -11.78 -13.14
CA ALA A 90 -8.05 -12.81 -14.17
C ALA A 90 -7.31 -14.07 -13.67
N VAL A 91 -6.17 -13.89 -12.99
CA VAL A 91 -5.38 -14.99 -12.44
C VAL A 91 -6.14 -15.74 -11.33
N CYS A 92 -6.77 -15.02 -10.40
CA CYS A 92 -7.58 -15.61 -9.34
C CYS A 92 -8.76 -16.39 -9.92
N GLN A 93 -9.49 -15.80 -10.89
CA GLN A 93 -10.59 -16.50 -11.54
C GLN A 93 -10.11 -17.77 -12.24
N PHE A 94 -9.04 -17.66 -13.02
CA PHE A 94 -8.48 -18.78 -13.77
C PHE A 94 -8.16 -19.95 -12.85
N LEU A 95 -7.49 -19.69 -11.72
CA LEU A 95 -7.15 -20.74 -10.77
C LEU A 95 -8.38 -21.28 -10.04
N LYS A 96 -9.23 -20.40 -9.49
CA LYS A 96 -10.42 -20.80 -8.69
C LYS A 96 -11.48 -21.52 -9.51
N SER A 97 -11.53 -21.27 -10.82
CA SER A 97 -12.47 -21.91 -11.74
C SER A 97 -11.89 -23.15 -12.42
N GLY A 98 -10.81 -23.73 -11.90
CA GLY A 98 -10.20 -24.94 -12.46
C GLY A 98 -9.53 -24.74 -13.82
N PHE A 99 -8.75 -23.65 -13.96
CA PHE A 99 -8.04 -23.25 -15.18
C PHE A 99 -8.97 -22.82 -16.32
N THR A 100 -10.08 -22.15 -15.99
CA THR A 100 -11.03 -21.60 -16.96
C THR A 100 -11.24 -20.10 -16.75
N LEU A 101 -11.35 -19.33 -17.84
CA LEU A 101 -11.62 -17.90 -17.80
C LEU A 101 -12.93 -17.60 -18.54
N SER A 102 -13.89 -17.01 -17.83
CA SER A 102 -15.17 -16.59 -18.40
C SER A 102 -15.33 -15.08 -18.30
N LEU A 103 -15.60 -14.44 -19.44
CA LEU A 103 -15.60 -12.98 -19.56
C LEU A 103 -16.73 -12.31 -18.74
N GLY A 104 -17.91 -12.92 -18.68
CA GLY A 104 -19.05 -12.37 -17.92
C GLY A 104 -18.73 -12.26 -16.42
N PRO A 105 -18.40 -13.37 -15.73
CA PRO A 105 -17.97 -13.36 -14.34
C PRO A 105 -16.72 -12.48 -14.12
N TYR A 106 -15.74 -12.50 -15.03
CA TYR A 106 -14.56 -11.64 -14.95
C TYR A 106 -14.93 -10.16 -14.81
N ILE A 107 -15.79 -9.65 -15.71
CA ILE A 107 -16.24 -8.26 -15.70
C ILE A 107 -16.99 -7.95 -14.40
N LEU A 108 -17.91 -8.83 -13.98
CA LEU A 108 -18.71 -8.62 -12.77
C LEU A 108 -17.81 -8.51 -11.53
N TRP A 109 -16.87 -9.45 -11.38
CA TRP A 109 -15.93 -9.46 -10.27
C TRP A 109 -14.95 -8.28 -10.30
N ALA A 110 -14.45 -7.93 -11.49
CA ALA A 110 -13.54 -6.81 -11.66
C ALA A 110 -14.19 -5.48 -11.27
N LEU A 111 -15.47 -5.27 -11.63
CA LEU A 111 -16.21 -4.05 -11.30
C LEU A 111 -16.68 -4.02 -9.85
N ASN A 112 -16.98 -5.17 -9.25
CA ASN A 112 -17.49 -5.25 -7.89
C ASN A 112 -16.40 -5.43 -6.80
N PHE A 113 -15.13 -5.61 -7.19
CA PHE A 113 -14.00 -5.74 -6.24
C PHE A 113 -14.20 -6.83 -5.18
N ASN A 114 -14.87 -7.92 -5.54
CA ASN A 114 -15.39 -8.91 -4.58
C ASN A 114 -14.99 -10.36 -4.91
N LEU A 115 -14.11 -10.60 -5.88
CA LEU A 115 -13.60 -11.96 -6.13
C LEU A 115 -12.78 -12.49 -4.94
N GLU A 116 -12.04 -11.60 -4.29
CA GLU A 116 -11.24 -11.92 -3.11
C GLU A 116 -11.52 -10.91 -2.00
N GLY A 117 -11.46 -11.38 -0.75
CA GLY A 117 -11.75 -10.57 0.43
C GLY A 117 -10.91 -9.30 0.52
N GLN A 118 -9.68 -9.28 -0.02
CA GLN A 118 -8.81 -8.11 0.00
C GLN A 118 -9.05 -7.11 -1.15
N PHE A 119 -9.84 -7.44 -2.17
CA PHE A 119 -9.94 -6.60 -3.38
C PHE A 119 -10.74 -5.31 -3.19
N TYR A 120 -11.67 -5.23 -2.22
CA TYR A 120 -12.37 -3.97 -1.93
C TYR A 120 -11.43 -2.83 -1.54
N PHE A 121 -10.25 -3.14 -1.01
CA PHE A 121 -9.25 -2.12 -0.71
C PHE A 121 -8.78 -1.37 -1.95
N VAL A 122 -8.75 -2.04 -3.10
CA VAL A 122 -8.39 -1.40 -4.38
C VAL A 122 -9.38 -0.29 -4.69
N LEU A 123 -10.69 -0.51 -4.50
CA LEU A 123 -11.72 0.51 -4.69
C LEU A 123 -11.45 1.74 -3.80
N ILE A 124 -11.13 1.54 -2.53
CA ILE A 124 -10.80 2.64 -1.61
C ILE A 124 -9.59 3.43 -2.11
N TYR A 125 -8.51 2.73 -2.52
CA TYR A 125 -7.33 3.37 -3.08
C TYR A 125 -7.64 4.20 -4.33
N LEU A 126 -8.50 3.71 -5.23
CA LEU A 126 -8.89 4.45 -6.42
C LEU A 126 -9.62 5.75 -6.05
N GLN A 127 -10.56 5.70 -5.12
CA GLN A 127 -11.28 6.87 -4.63
C GLN A 127 -10.34 7.91 -4.01
N LEU A 128 -9.41 7.49 -3.14
CA LEU A 128 -8.47 8.41 -2.48
C LEU A 128 -7.45 9.00 -3.45
N ILE A 129 -6.94 8.23 -4.41
CA ILE A 129 -6.02 8.75 -5.44
C ILE A 129 -6.74 9.73 -6.38
N ALA A 130 -8.03 9.50 -6.68
CA ALA A 130 -8.84 10.44 -7.44
C ALA A 130 -9.04 11.77 -6.68
N ALA A 131 -9.30 11.70 -5.37
CA ALA A 131 -9.46 12.87 -4.51
C ALA A 131 -8.13 13.58 -4.18
N ALA A 132 -6.99 12.91 -4.33
CA ALA A 132 -5.70 13.36 -3.86
C ALA A 132 -5.26 14.76 -4.34
N PRO A 133 -5.50 15.20 -5.60
CA PRO A 133 -5.12 16.55 -6.02
C PRO A 133 -5.79 17.65 -5.19
N VAL A 134 -7.08 17.48 -4.86
CA VAL A 134 -7.82 18.45 -4.04
C VAL A 134 -7.28 18.44 -2.61
N LEU A 135 -7.11 17.25 -2.02
CA LEU A 135 -6.56 17.10 -0.66
C LEU A 135 -5.14 17.67 -0.56
N TYR A 136 -4.33 17.52 -1.61
CA TYR A 136 -3.00 18.12 -1.70
C TYR A 136 -3.06 19.65 -1.71
N LEU A 137 -3.95 20.26 -2.50
CA LEU A 137 -4.11 21.71 -2.53
C LEU A 137 -4.58 22.27 -1.18
N LEU A 138 -5.50 21.57 -0.50
CA LEU A 138 -5.92 21.92 0.86
C LEU A 138 -4.75 21.83 1.84
N THR A 139 -3.94 20.78 1.75
CA THR A 139 -2.73 20.63 2.59
C THR A 139 -1.75 21.79 2.35
N VAL A 140 -1.51 22.18 1.09
CA VAL A 140 -0.66 23.33 0.72
C VAL A 140 -1.24 24.64 1.26
N PHE A 141 -2.56 24.82 1.21
CA PHE A 141 -3.23 25.99 1.75
C PHE A 141 -3.02 26.12 3.26
N CYS A 142 -3.17 25.02 4.00
CA CYS A 142 -2.98 24.97 5.46
C CYS A 142 -1.54 25.26 5.92
N ARG A 143 -0.55 25.27 5.02
CA ARG A 143 0.84 25.60 5.34
C ARG A 143 1.08 27.11 5.58
N ARG A 144 0.17 27.98 5.15
CA ARG A 144 0.44 29.43 5.07
C ARG A 144 0.32 30.14 6.43
N GLY A 145 1.29 31.01 6.71
CA GLY A 145 1.24 31.99 7.79
C GLY A 145 1.50 31.46 9.20
N ARG A 146 1.40 32.38 10.18
CA ARG A 146 1.62 32.11 11.61
C ARG A 146 0.64 31.09 12.21
N PHE A 147 -0.54 30.94 11.60
CA PHE A 147 -1.61 30.05 12.06
C PHE A 147 -1.61 28.68 11.35
N SER A 148 -0.53 28.30 10.67
CA SER A 148 -0.43 27.03 9.92
C SER A 148 -0.77 25.79 10.78
N PHE A 149 -0.39 25.77 12.05
CA PHE A 149 -0.77 24.71 12.98
C PHE A 149 -2.29 24.62 13.16
N LEU A 150 -2.96 25.77 13.38
CA LEU A 150 -4.42 25.83 13.53
C LEU A 150 -5.13 25.40 12.26
N TRP A 151 -4.66 25.85 11.09
CA TRP A 151 -5.23 25.46 9.79
C TRP A 151 -5.11 23.96 9.53
N ARG A 152 -3.97 23.34 9.90
CA ARG A 152 -3.79 21.88 9.79
C ARG A 152 -4.71 21.13 10.76
N SER A 153 -4.86 21.61 11.99
CA SER A 153 -5.80 21.02 12.96
C SER A 153 -7.25 21.13 12.50
N GLY A 154 -7.66 22.30 11.99
CA GLY A 154 -8.99 22.49 11.41
C GLY A 154 -9.24 21.60 10.19
N TYR A 155 -8.25 21.44 9.32
CA TYR A 155 -8.34 20.53 8.18
C TYR A 155 -8.44 19.06 8.60
N LEU A 156 -7.70 18.64 9.63
CA LEU A 156 -7.83 17.29 10.21
C LEU A 156 -9.22 17.06 10.81
N ALA A 157 -9.75 18.03 11.55
CA ALA A 157 -11.11 17.96 12.09
C ALA A 157 -12.16 17.86 10.98
N ALA A 158 -12.02 18.66 9.91
CA ALA A 158 -12.89 18.59 8.74
C ALA A 158 -12.79 17.23 8.02
N ALA A 159 -11.58 16.69 7.87
CA ALA A 159 -11.38 15.36 7.27
C ALA A 159 -12.01 14.25 8.12
N LEU A 160 -11.91 14.33 9.45
CA LEU A 160 -12.57 13.40 10.36
C LEU A 160 -14.11 13.51 10.26
N ALA A 161 -14.65 14.73 10.30
CA ALA A 161 -16.09 14.96 10.18
C ALA A 161 -16.63 14.43 8.84
N LEU A 162 -15.94 14.70 7.73
CA LEU A 162 -16.30 14.16 6.41
C LEU A 162 -16.20 12.64 6.38
N SER A 163 -15.17 12.06 6.99
CA SER A 163 -15.02 10.60 7.08
C SER A 163 -16.20 9.95 7.82
N LEU A 164 -16.60 10.51 8.96
CA LEU A 164 -17.74 10.04 9.74
C LEU A 164 -19.07 10.22 8.99
N PHE A 165 -19.22 11.33 8.27
CA PHE A 165 -20.35 11.56 7.39
C PHE A 165 -20.44 10.48 6.30
N CYS A 166 -19.31 10.15 5.64
CA CYS A 166 -19.28 9.09 4.64
C CYS A 166 -19.65 7.72 5.22
N VAL A 167 -19.15 7.37 6.41
CA VAL A 167 -19.51 6.09 7.07
C VAL A 167 -21.01 6.01 7.37
N LYS A 168 -21.64 7.11 7.76
CA LYS A 168 -23.05 7.12 8.16
C LYS A 168 -24.03 7.29 7.00
N HIS A 169 -23.64 8.00 5.95
CA HIS A 169 -24.57 8.54 4.94
C HIS A 169 -24.21 8.20 3.49
N SER A 170 -23.22 7.35 3.23
CA SER A 170 -22.85 7.00 1.86
C SER A 170 -22.71 5.50 1.64
N THR A 171 -23.01 5.08 0.41
CA THR A 171 -22.69 3.75 -0.09
C THR A 171 -21.98 3.92 -1.43
N ALA A 172 -20.72 3.51 -1.52
CA ALA A 172 -19.96 3.50 -2.77
C ALA A 172 -20.30 2.27 -3.62
N LEU A 173 -20.18 1.10 -3.00
CA LEU A 173 -20.48 -0.19 -3.61
C LEU A 173 -20.79 -1.17 -2.48
N GLN A 174 -21.78 -2.06 -2.63
CA GLN A 174 -22.08 -3.07 -1.61
C GLN A 174 -20.96 -4.13 -1.55
N THR A 175 -19.93 -3.85 -0.75
CA THR A 175 -18.77 -4.71 -0.52
C THR A 175 -18.33 -4.62 0.95
N TYR A 176 -17.31 -5.37 1.33
CA TYR A 176 -16.86 -5.46 2.72
C TYR A 176 -16.14 -4.18 3.19
N GLY A 177 -16.26 -3.89 4.48
CA GLY A 177 -15.49 -2.86 5.21
C GLY A 177 -15.57 -1.46 4.60
N GLY A 178 -14.45 -0.75 4.59
CA GLY A 178 -14.33 0.60 4.06
C GLY A 178 -14.70 0.74 2.58
N GLY A 179 -14.68 -0.35 1.81
CA GLY A 179 -15.08 -0.34 0.40
C GLY A 179 -16.57 -0.04 0.22
N ASN A 180 -17.37 -0.27 1.27
CA ASN A 180 -18.79 0.06 1.28
C ASN A 180 -19.05 1.57 1.20
N TYR A 181 -18.12 2.41 1.65
CA TYR A 181 -18.34 3.84 1.86
C TYR A 181 -17.57 4.71 0.85
N LEU A 182 -18.10 5.91 0.57
CA LEU A 182 -17.35 6.89 -0.21
C LEU A 182 -16.06 7.29 0.51
N LEU A 183 -14.99 7.45 -0.27
CA LEU A 183 -13.63 7.77 0.16
C LEU A 183 -13.05 6.80 1.21
N GLY A 184 -13.65 5.61 1.39
CA GLY A 184 -13.21 4.62 2.37
C GLY A 184 -13.58 4.92 3.82
N GLY A 185 -14.47 5.88 4.08
CA GLY A 185 -14.80 6.29 5.45
C GLY A 185 -13.58 6.85 6.21
N THR A 186 -13.25 6.31 7.39
CA THR A 186 -12.13 6.79 8.23
C THR A 186 -10.74 6.58 7.60
N TYR A 187 -10.61 5.84 6.50
CA TYR A 187 -9.38 5.82 5.71
C TYR A 187 -9.04 7.16 5.08
N LEU A 188 -10.03 7.99 4.75
CA LEU A 188 -9.80 9.37 4.30
C LEU A 188 -9.04 10.18 5.36
N PHE A 189 -9.47 10.08 6.62
CA PHE A 189 -8.80 10.75 7.73
C PHE A 189 -7.33 10.33 7.87
N LEU A 190 -7.04 9.01 7.84
CA LEU A 190 -5.67 8.48 7.87
C LEU A 190 -4.84 8.97 6.69
N PHE A 191 -5.42 8.99 5.49
CA PHE A 191 -4.75 9.45 4.27
C PHE A 191 -4.41 10.95 4.34
N VAL A 192 -5.31 11.79 4.84
CA VAL A 192 -5.07 13.22 5.07
C VAL A 192 -4.01 13.44 6.14
N MET A 193 -4.05 12.70 7.26
CA MET A 193 -2.99 12.73 8.27
C MET A 193 -1.62 12.39 7.67
N GLY A 194 -1.56 11.40 6.78
CA GLY A 194 -0.35 11.07 6.04
C GLY A 194 0.16 12.23 5.19
N MET A 195 -0.71 12.91 4.43
CA MET A 195 -0.33 14.08 3.63
C MET A 195 0.25 15.20 4.50
N ILE A 196 -0.39 15.52 5.62
CA ILE A 196 0.07 16.56 6.56
C ILE A 196 1.41 16.18 7.19
N ALA A 197 1.57 14.92 7.61
CA ALA A 197 2.81 14.42 8.19
C ALA A 197 3.99 14.51 7.20
N ALA A 198 3.73 14.25 5.91
CA ALA A 198 4.73 14.39 4.85
C ALA A 198 5.06 15.87 4.53
N ASP A 199 4.06 16.76 4.54
CA ASP A 199 4.27 18.21 4.40
C ASP A 199 5.10 18.79 5.57
N MET A 200 4.91 18.26 6.78
CA MET A 200 5.69 18.64 7.97
C MET A 200 7.17 18.26 7.90
N GLN A 201 7.57 17.39 6.96
CA GLN A 201 8.96 16.94 6.77
C GLN A 201 9.65 16.53 8.09
N ILE A 202 8.93 15.77 8.92
CA ILE A 202 9.44 15.33 10.23
C ILE A 202 10.66 14.42 10.02
N VAL A 203 11.82 14.83 10.54
CA VAL A 203 13.09 14.10 10.44
C VAL A 203 13.84 14.18 11.76
N ILE A 204 14.34 13.03 12.24
CA ILE A 204 15.23 12.96 13.39
C ILE A 204 16.68 13.01 12.91
N ARG A 205 17.43 14.06 13.32
CA ARG A 205 18.81 14.29 12.85
C ARG A 205 19.89 13.78 13.82
N TYR A 206 19.58 13.73 15.12
CA TYR A 206 20.55 13.43 16.17
C TYR A 206 20.30 12.05 16.77
N ARG A 207 21.37 11.28 17.00
CA ARG A 207 21.29 9.93 17.56
C ARG A 207 20.65 9.90 18.95
N SER A 208 20.98 10.84 19.83
CA SER A 208 20.39 10.95 21.17
C SER A 208 18.87 11.17 21.11
N ARG A 209 18.42 12.08 20.23
CA ARG A 209 17.00 12.30 19.98
C ARG A 209 16.33 11.07 19.38
N ALA A 210 16.99 10.35 18.46
CA ALA A 210 16.44 9.13 17.89
C ALA A 210 16.27 8.02 18.92
N PHE A 211 17.23 7.88 19.84
CA PHE A 211 17.14 6.95 20.95
C PHE A 211 15.96 7.31 21.87
N PHE A 212 15.85 8.58 22.27
CA PHE A 212 14.74 9.07 23.07
C PHE A 212 13.39 8.85 22.39
N CYS A 213 13.25 9.23 21.12
CA CYS A 213 12.03 8.99 20.35
C CYS A 213 11.70 7.50 20.24
N ALA A 214 12.68 6.62 20.01
CA ALA A 214 12.46 5.18 19.96
C ALA A 214 11.98 4.62 21.31
N ALA A 215 12.57 5.08 22.42
CA ALA A 215 12.14 4.70 23.76
C ALA A 215 10.70 5.16 24.04
N VAL A 216 10.39 6.43 23.79
CA VAL A 216 9.03 6.98 23.96
C VAL A 216 8.02 6.28 23.06
N ALA A 217 8.37 6.04 21.80
CA ALA A 217 7.49 5.35 20.86
C ALA A 217 7.22 3.90 21.30
N THR A 218 8.22 3.23 21.91
CA THR A 218 8.06 1.88 22.46
C THR A 218 7.08 1.87 23.64
N VAL A 219 7.17 2.88 24.53
CA VAL A 219 6.22 3.03 25.65
C VAL A 219 4.80 3.32 25.15
N ILE A 220 4.65 4.24 24.19
CA ILE A 220 3.33 4.57 23.60
C ILE A 220 2.73 3.35 22.90
N TYR A 221 3.53 2.62 22.12
CA TYR A 221 3.11 1.37 21.49
C TYR A 221 2.67 0.32 22.52
N ALA A 222 3.46 0.10 23.57
CA ALA A 222 3.13 -0.86 24.61
C ALA A 222 1.82 -0.49 25.32
N ALA A 223 1.62 0.80 25.65
CA ALA A 223 0.39 1.29 26.26
C ALA A 223 -0.82 1.10 25.33
N ALA A 224 -0.69 1.46 24.04
CA ALA A 224 -1.76 1.28 23.06
C ALA A 224 -2.07 -0.20 22.81
N LEU A 225 -1.07 -1.08 22.82
CA LEU A 225 -1.25 -2.51 22.69
C LEU A 225 -1.94 -3.11 23.92
N VAL A 226 -1.52 -2.74 25.13
CA VAL A 226 -2.19 -3.18 26.37
C VAL A 226 -3.65 -2.74 26.38
N PHE A 227 -3.92 -1.50 25.96
CA PHE A 227 -5.28 -1.02 25.83
C PHE A 227 -6.07 -1.85 24.81
N LEU A 228 -5.55 -2.08 23.60
CA LEU A 228 -6.20 -2.89 22.56
C LEU A 228 -6.49 -4.32 23.06
N LEU A 229 -5.54 -4.97 23.73
CA LEU A 229 -5.68 -6.35 24.20
C LEU A 229 -6.66 -6.47 25.38
N LYS A 230 -6.80 -5.41 26.19
CA LYS A 230 -7.74 -5.35 27.30
C LYS A 230 -9.16 -4.98 26.84
N ASP A 231 -9.28 -3.96 26.01
CA ASP A 231 -10.55 -3.46 25.49
C ASP A 231 -11.14 -4.38 24.40
N ARG A 232 -10.27 -5.04 23.63
CA ARG A 232 -10.63 -5.91 22.50
C ARG A 232 -11.61 -5.25 21.51
N LEU A 233 -11.46 -3.93 21.31
CA LEU A 233 -12.28 -3.10 20.43
C LEU A 233 -13.73 -2.93 20.90
N ALA A 234 -14.02 -3.16 22.18
CA ALA A 234 -15.34 -2.92 22.76
C ALA A 234 -15.78 -1.46 22.61
N LEU A 235 -14.85 -0.50 22.72
CA LEU A 235 -15.15 0.91 22.50
C LEU A 235 -15.62 1.18 21.07
N ASP A 236 -14.90 0.67 20.08
CA ASP A 236 -15.23 0.87 18.66
C ASP A 236 -16.54 0.16 18.29
N GLU A 237 -16.78 -1.01 18.86
CA GLU A 237 -18.02 -1.74 18.69
C GLU A 237 -19.21 -0.97 19.27
N ALA A 238 -19.07 -0.35 20.43
CA ALA A 238 -20.13 0.48 21.03
C ALA A 238 -20.45 1.71 20.19
N LEU A 239 -19.45 2.28 19.49
CA LEU A 239 -19.61 3.51 18.70
C LEU A 239 -20.07 3.25 17.26
N PHE A 240 -19.62 2.15 16.64
CA PHE A 240 -19.80 1.89 15.20
C PHE A 240 -20.49 0.56 14.90
N GLY A 241 -20.73 -0.29 15.91
CA GLY A 241 -21.28 -1.63 15.76
C GLY A 241 -20.24 -2.69 15.38
N TRP A 242 -20.62 -3.96 15.55
CA TRP A 242 -19.75 -5.14 15.32
C TRP A 242 -19.09 -5.15 13.93
N LEU A 243 -19.86 -4.77 12.90
CA LEU A 243 -19.41 -4.88 11.50
C LEU A 243 -18.27 -3.92 11.14
N LEU A 244 -18.13 -2.81 11.88
CA LEU A 244 -17.25 -1.68 11.51
C LEU A 244 -16.10 -1.44 12.48
N ARG A 245 -15.97 -2.23 13.54
CA ARG A 245 -14.95 -1.97 14.58
C ARG A 245 -13.49 -2.08 14.08
N VAL A 246 -13.25 -2.87 13.03
CA VAL A 246 -11.90 -3.05 12.43
C VAL A 246 -11.75 -2.28 11.12
N ASN A 247 -12.82 -2.20 10.32
CA ASN A 247 -12.75 -1.74 8.94
C ASN A 247 -14.05 -1.08 8.46
N PRO A 248 -14.06 0.23 8.17
CA PRO A 248 -12.94 1.16 8.30
C PRO A 248 -12.57 1.38 9.78
N PRO A 249 -11.32 1.74 10.12
CA PRO A 249 -10.83 1.70 11.49
C PRO A 249 -11.55 2.72 12.37
N GLY A 250 -11.98 2.29 13.56
CA GLY A 250 -12.47 3.18 14.59
C GLY A 250 -11.35 3.91 15.34
N ILE A 251 -11.67 4.46 16.51
CA ILE A 251 -10.77 5.27 17.34
C ILE A 251 -9.61 4.42 17.86
N THR A 252 -9.89 3.25 18.45
CA THR A 252 -8.83 2.41 19.05
C THR A 252 -7.84 1.96 18.00
N MET A 253 -8.35 1.50 16.85
CA MET A 253 -7.51 1.08 15.74
C MET A 253 -6.70 2.23 15.15
N THR A 254 -7.28 3.44 15.06
CA THR A 254 -6.56 4.63 14.61
C THR A 254 -5.42 4.98 15.55
N VAL A 255 -5.68 5.05 16.87
CA VAL A 255 -4.66 5.35 17.88
C VAL A 255 -3.55 4.30 17.90
N TYR A 256 -3.92 3.02 17.88
CA TYR A 256 -2.95 1.93 17.83
C TYR A 256 -2.08 2.00 16.59
N SER A 257 -2.67 2.26 15.42
CA SER A 257 -1.93 2.36 14.16
C SER A 257 -0.97 3.55 14.13
N LEU A 258 -1.38 4.70 14.70
CA LEU A 258 -0.50 5.87 14.84
C LEU A 258 0.67 5.58 15.79
N ALA A 259 0.43 4.86 16.89
CA ALA A 259 1.49 4.40 17.79
C ALA A 259 2.49 3.49 17.05
N VAL A 260 2.01 2.57 16.23
CA VAL A 260 2.85 1.69 15.39
C VAL A 260 3.63 2.51 14.34
N ILE A 261 3.02 3.48 13.68
CA ILE A 261 3.73 4.38 12.74
C ILE A 261 4.87 5.11 13.45
N PHE A 262 4.59 5.66 14.63
CA PHE A 262 5.59 6.38 15.41
C PHE A 262 6.73 5.47 15.88
N LEU A 263 6.40 4.22 16.26
CA LEU A 263 7.37 3.18 16.58
C LEU A 263 8.29 2.88 15.40
N ILE A 264 7.71 2.56 14.24
CA ILE A 264 8.48 2.21 13.04
C ILE A 264 9.35 3.38 12.59
N PHE A 265 8.80 4.59 12.53
CA PHE A 265 9.54 5.80 12.17
C PHE A 265 10.74 6.02 13.09
N SER A 266 10.53 5.89 14.41
CA SER A 266 11.57 6.15 15.40
C SER A 266 12.68 5.10 15.37
N TRP A 267 12.33 3.81 15.30
CA TRP A 267 13.32 2.72 15.21
C TRP A 267 14.08 2.70 13.89
N CYS A 268 13.41 2.96 12.76
CA CYS A 268 14.10 3.09 11.47
C CYS A 268 15.05 4.29 11.47
N SER A 269 14.65 5.43 12.06
CA SER A 269 15.49 6.61 12.19
C SER A 269 16.72 6.33 13.07
N LEU A 270 16.54 5.67 14.21
CA LEU A 270 17.64 5.26 15.08
C LEU A 270 18.60 4.30 14.35
N GLY A 271 18.07 3.26 13.71
CA GLY A 271 18.88 2.30 12.96
C GLY A 271 19.68 2.95 11.83
N ALA A 272 19.08 3.90 11.11
CA ALA A 272 19.73 4.67 10.05
C ALA A 272 20.79 5.67 10.55
N LEU A 273 20.76 6.03 11.84
CA LEU A 273 21.73 6.92 12.49
C LEU A 273 22.84 6.15 13.23
N MET A 274 22.60 4.88 13.59
CA MET A 274 23.63 4.01 14.18
C MET A 274 24.76 3.68 13.19
N ASN A 275 24.49 3.75 11.87
CA ASN A 275 25.44 3.39 10.80
C ASN A 275 26.06 1.99 10.95
N HIS A 276 25.36 1.06 11.61
CA HIS A 276 25.82 -0.32 11.78
C HIS A 276 25.55 -1.12 10.51
N GLY A 277 26.54 -1.89 10.03
CA GLY A 277 26.46 -2.60 8.75
C GLY A 277 25.27 -3.58 8.65
N VAL A 278 25.05 -4.37 9.70
CA VAL A 278 23.93 -5.34 9.76
C VAL A 278 22.57 -4.62 9.76
N VAL A 279 22.42 -3.59 10.58
CA VAL A 279 21.16 -2.82 10.69
C VAL A 279 20.85 -2.12 9.36
N SER A 280 21.86 -1.56 8.73
CA SER A 280 21.71 -0.91 7.41
C SER A 280 21.27 -1.90 6.34
N ARG A 281 21.78 -3.14 6.37
CA ARG A 281 21.38 -4.21 5.45
C ARG A 281 19.94 -4.65 5.71
N ILE A 282 19.54 -4.84 6.97
CA ILE A 282 18.15 -5.16 7.34
C ILE A 282 17.20 -4.09 6.82
N LEU A 283 17.48 -2.80 7.11
CA LEU A 283 16.66 -1.69 6.63
C LEU A 283 16.60 -1.65 5.10
N ALA A 284 17.71 -1.91 4.41
CA ALA A 284 17.74 -1.92 2.95
C ALA A 284 16.90 -3.06 2.36
N VAL A 285 16.96 -4.27 2.93
CA VAL A 285 16.15 -5.42 2.50
C VAL A 285 14.67 -5.17 2.78
N SER A 286 14.33 -4.71 3.99
CA SER A 286 12.95 -4.34 4.35
C SER A 286 12.38 -3.27 3.42
N ALA A 287 13.14 -2.20 3.15
CA ALA A 287 12.74 -1.18 2.21
C ALA A 287 12.64 -1.69 0.77
N TRP A 288 13.47 -2.68 0.38
CA TRP A 288 13.37 -3.30 -0.94
C TRP A 288 12.07 -4.10 -1.08
N LEU A 289 11.73 -4.95 -0.10
CA LEU A 289 10.48 -5.70 -0.07
C LEU A 289 9.25 -4.78 -0.01
N GLY A 290 9.36 -3.68 0.74
CA GLY A 290 8.32 -2.65 0.87
C GLY A 290 7.88 -1.98 -0.42
N ARG A 291 8.65 -2.10 -1.52
CA ARG A 291 8.26 -1.60 -2.84
C ARG A 291 7.31 -2.52 -3.60
N TYR A 292 7.15 -3.76 -3.16
CA TYR A 292 6.34 -4.78 -3.83
C TYR A 292 5.03 -5.09 -3.10
N THR A 293 4.67 -4.32 -2.08
CA THR A 293 3.51 -4.62 -1.22
C THR A 293 2.19 -4.70 -1.97
N LEU A 294 1.99 -3.93 -3.04
CA LEU A 294 0.79 -4.05 -3.87
C LEU A 294 0.64 -5.46 -4.46
N TYR A 295 1.73 -6.04 -4.98
CA TYR A 295 1.69 -7.37 -5.58
C TYR A 295 1.51 -8.45 -4.51
N ILE A 296 2.22 -8.34 -3.39
CA ILE A 296 2.03 -9.25 -2.24
C ILE A 296 0.56 -9.20 -1.78
N PHE A 297 0.02 -7.99 -1.65
CA PHE A 297 -1.36 -7.76 -1.25
C PHE A 297 -2.37 -8.38 -2.23
N LEU A 298 -2.17 -8.25 -3.54
CA LEU A 298 -3.11 -8.80 -4.52
C LEU A 298 -3.16 -10.35 -4.51
N TYR A 299 -2.03 -11.02 -4.24
CA TYR A 299 -1.92 -12.48 -4.46
C TYR A 299 -1.79 -13.33 -3.20
N HIS A 300 -1.58 -12.76 -2.01
CA HIS A 300 -1.31 -13.55 -0.82
C HIS A 300 -2.43 -14.52 -0.42
N MET A 301 -3.72 -14.13 -0.52
CA MET A 301 -4.84 -15.02 -0.18
C MET A 301 -4.91 -16.22 -1.12
N LEU A 302 -4.77 -15.98 -2.43
CA LEU A 302 -4.68 -17.04 -3.42
C LEU A 302 -3.55 -18.03 -3.08
N ILE A 303 -2.38 -17.53 -2.69
CA ILE A 303 -1.26 -18.40 -2.29
C ILE A 303 -1.61 -19.17 -1.02
N LEU A 304 -2.16 -18.50 -0.01
CA LEU A 304 -2.56 -19.10 1.27
C LEU A 304 -3.60 -20.22 1.11
N GLU A 305 -4.54 -20.06 0.18
CA GLU A 305 -5.58 -21.06 -0.12
C GLU A 305 -5.03 -22.29 -0.85
N TYR A 306 -4.06 -22.13 -1.76
CA TYR A 306 -3.53 -23.25 -2.56
C TYR A 306 -2.37 -24.00 -1.90
N LEU A 307 -1.60 -23.34 -1.03
CA LEU A 307 -0.44 -23.96 -0.38
C LEU A 307 -0.76 -25.24 0.42
N PRO A 308 -1.87 -25.33 1.19
CA PRO A 308 -2.24 -26.56 1.88
C PRO A 308 -2.35 -27.78 0.97
N ALA A 309 -2.90 -27.61 -0.23
CA ALA A 309 -3.02 -28.68 -1.21
C ALA A 309 -1.67 -29.03 -1.86
N MET A 310 -0.79 -28.05 -2.06
CA MET A 310 0.53 -28.28 -2.66
C MET A 310 1.56 -28.85 -1.68
N LEU A 311 1.42 -28.56 -0.39
CA LEU A 311 2.35 -28.96 0.67
C LEU A 311 1.61 -29.72 1.78
N PRO A 312 1.01 -30.89 1.48
CA PRO A 312 0.17 -31.62 2.46
C PRO A 312 0.97 -32.10 3.68
N PHE A 313 2.30 -32.24 3.55
CA PHE A 313 3.18 -32.60 4.66
C PHE A 313 3.35 -31.48 5.71
N LEU A 314 2.90 -30.24 5.41
CA LEU A 314 2.85 -29.11 6.34
C LEU A 314 1.41 -28.90 6.86
N SER A 315 0.71 -29.98 7.22
CA SER A 315 -0.65 -29.90 7.76
C SER A 315 -0.67 -29.21 9.13
N GLU A 316 0.24 -29.61 10.02
CA GLU A 316 0.30 -29.14 11.41
C GLU A 316 0.83 -27.70 11.54
N ILE A 317 0.23 -26.95 12.47
CA ILE A 317 0.70 -25.61 12.82
C ILE A 317 2.11 -25.73 13.43
N SER A 318 3.10 -25.18 12.73
CA SER A 318 4.50 -25.24 13.14
C SER A 318 5.27 -24.00 12.68
N PRO A 319 6.38 -23.63 13.36
CA PRO A 319 7.23 -22.53 12.90
C PRO A 319 7.73 -22.71 11.46
N LEU A 320 7.99 -23.96 11.05
CA LEU A 320 8.38 -24.29 9.67
C LEU A 320 7.26 -23.95 8.68
N LYS A 321 6.01 -24.36 8.97
CA LYS A 321 4.84 -24.01 8.15
C LYS A 321 4.71 -22.49 8.03
N THR A 322 4.82 -21.75 9.14
CA THR A 322 4.78 -20.28 9.13
C THR A 322 5.85 -19.67 8.23
N ILE A 323 7.11 -20.11 8.35
CA ILE A 323 8.22 -19.59 7.53
C ILE A 323 7.99 -19.87 6.05
N VAL A 324 7.59 -21.10 5.70
CA VAL A 324 7.36 -21.51 4.31
C VAL A 324 6.20 -20.72 3.71
N TYR A 325 5.09 -20.58 4.43
CA TYR A 325 3.89 -19.90 3.93
C TYR A 325 4.12 -18.39 3.79
N LEU A 326 4.70 -17.73 4.81
CA LEU A 326 5.07 -16.31 4.70
C LEU A 326 6.09 -16.09 3.57
N GLY A 327 7.08 -17.00 3.46
CA GLY A 327 8.08 -16.98 2.40
C GLY A 327 7.45 -17.08 1.01
N ALA A 328 6.47 -17.96 0.81
CA ALA A 328 5.77 -18.12 -0.45
C ALA A 328 4.84 -16.93 -0.78
N MET A 329 4.06 -16.45 0.19
CA MET A 329 3.17 -15.29 0.03
C MET A 329 3.93 -14.00 -0.33
N ILE A 330 5.19 -13.87 0.09
CA ILE A 330 6.06 -12.74 -0.27
C ILE A 330 6.83 -13.05 -1.56
N GLY A 331 7.46 -14.22 -1.62
CA GLY A 331 8.41 -14.59 -2.66
C GLY A 331 7.78 -14.75 -4.03
N LEU A 332 6.62 -15.41 -4.14
CA LEU A 332 5.97 -15.65 -5.43
C LEU A 332 5.50 -14.33 -6.08
N PRO A 333 4.80 -13.40 -5.39
CA PRO A 333 4.38 -12.15 -6.02
C PRO A 333 5.55 -11.23 -6.38
N VAL A 334 6.58 -11.17 -5.52
CA VAL A 334 7.80 -10.39 -5.79
C VAL A 334 8.54 -10.97 -6.99
N GLY A 335 8.76 -12.29 -7.02
CA GLY A 335 9.40 -13.00 -8.12
C GLY A 335 8.65 -12.82 -9.43
N GLY A 336 7.32 -13.01 -9.42
CA GLY A 336 6.46 -12.80 -10.59
C GLY A 336 6.59 -11.38 -11.15
N LYS A 337 6.60 -10.36 -10.28
CA LYS A 337 6.81 -8.96 -10.71
C LYS A 337 8.19 -8.74 -11.32
N LEU A 338 9.25 -9.28 -10.71
CA LEU A 338 10.61 -9.15 -11.25
C LEU A 338 10.76 -9.81 -12.61
N LEU A 339 10.15 -10.99 -12.80
CA LEU A 339 10.11 -11.69 -14.08
C LEU A 339 9.36 -10.87 -15.13
N TYR A 340 8.17 -10.36 -14.80
CA TYR A 340 7.39 -9.49 -15.69
C TYR A 340 8.18 -8.25 -16.12
N ASP A 341 8.81 -7.54 -15.19
CA ASP A 341 9.61 -6.34 -15.50
C ASP A 341 10.83 -6.66 -16.37
N THR A 342 11.42 -7.85 -16.18
CA THR A 342 12.54 -8.30 -17.00
C THR A 342 12.08 -8.65 -18.41
N PHE A 343 10.95 -9.34 -18.53
CA PHE A 343 10.32 -9.68 -19.80
C PHE A 343 9.95 -8.43 -20.61
N CYS A 344 9.21 -7.48 -20.01
CA CYS A 344 8.85 -6.22 -20.67
C CYS A 344 10.08 -5.42 -21.12
N ARG A 345 11.13 -5.36 -20.30
CA ARG A 345 12.39 -4.68 -20.69
C ARG A 345 13.06 -5.34 -21.89
N ARG A 346 13.04 -6.67 -21.97
CA ARG A 346 13.58 -7.41 -23.13
C ARG A 346 12.75 -7.14 -24.39
N LEU A 347 11.43 -7.17 -24.29
CA LEU A 347 10.54 -6.85 -25.41
C LEU A 347 10.74 -5.41 -25.92
N MET A 348 10.81 -4.42 -25.03
CA MET A 348 11.05 -3.03 -25.45
C MET A 348 12.40 -2.87 -26.13
N LYS A 349 13.47 -3.51 -25.63
CA LYS A 349 14.79 -3.48 -26.29
C LYS A 349 14.73 -4.07 -27.69
N LYS A 350 14.02 -5.19 -27.86
CA LYS A 350 13.83 -5.83 -29.17
C LYS A 350 13.05 -4.92 -30.13
N ALA A 351 11.93 -4.34 -29.68
CA ALA A 351 11.13 -3.43 -30.50
C ALA A 351 11.90 -2.16 -30.91
N ILE A 352 12.74 -1.59 -30.03
CA ILE A 352 13.60 -0.45 -30.38
C ILE A 352 14.65 -0.87 -31.42
N ALA A 353 15.27 -2.04 -31.26
CA ALA A 353 16.25 -2.53 -32.22
C ALA A 353 15.61 -2.75 -33.61
N GLU A 354 14.42 -3.34 -33.67
CA GLU A 354 13.65 -3.53 -34.91
C GLU A 354 13.27 -2.18 -35.55
N ALA A 355 12.82 -1.20 -34.76
CA ALA A 355 12.49 0.13 -35.28
C ALA A 355 13.70 0.90 -35.81
N VAL A 356 14.88 0.74 -35.18
CA VAL A 356 16.13 1.33 -35.67
C VAL A 356 16.57 0.66 -36.97
N GLU A 357 16.45 -0.65 -37.06
CA GLU A 357 16.77 -1.40 -38.27
C GLU A 357 15.83 -1.07 -39.43
N GLU A 358 14.53 -0.93 -39.17
CA GLU A 358 13.53 -0.52 -40.16
C GLU A 358 13.76 0.93 -40.65
N SER A 359 14.12 1.84 -39.73
CA SER A 359 14.55 3.20 -40.05
C SER A 359 15.81 3.23 -40.92
N ALA A 360 16.76 2.31 -40.71
CA ALA A 360 18.01 2.24 -41.46
C ALA A 360 17.81 1.67 -42.88
N ARG A 361 16.83 0.78 -43.09
CA ARG A 361 16.51 0.18 -44.40
C ARG A 361 15.57 1.05 -45.27
N ARG A 362 15.01 2.12 -44.71
CA ARG A 362 14.08 3.03 -45.41
C ARG A 362 14.72 3.76 -46.62
N PRO A 363 15.94 4.31 -46.52
CA PRO A 363 16.61 4.98 -47.63
C PRO A 363 16.88 4.01 -48.81
N GLU A 364 17.36 2.80 -48.51
CA GLU A 364 17.66 1.78 -49.52
C GLU A 364 16.39 1.31 -50.26
N ARG A 365 15.25 1.24 -49.56
CA ARG A 365 13.96 0.91 -50.18
C ARG A 365 13.43 2.05 -51.05
N GLU A 366 13.57 3.30 -50.59
CA GLU A 366 13.16 4.48 -51.35
C GLU A 366 14.00 4.66 -52.63
N GLU A 367 15.31 4.40 -52.57
CA GLU A 367 16.20 4.38 -53.76
C GLU A 367 15.88 3.23 -54.73
N ALA A 368 15.57 2.04 -54.22
CA ALA A 368 15.17 0.89 -55.04
C ALA A 368 13.80 1.10 -55.71
N GLU A 369 12.83 1.73 -55.04
CA GLU A 369 11.54 2.09 -55.62
C GLU A 369 11.66 3.23 -56.64
N PHE A 370 12.50 4.23 -56.37
CA PHE A 370 12.76 5.32 -57.31
C PHE A 370 13.41 4.79 -58.60
N SER A 371 14.38 3.89 -58.47
CA SER A 371 15.04 3.24 -59.61
C SER A 371 14.07 2.37 -60.44
N ARG A 372 13.08 1.73 -59.81
CA ARG A 372 12.03 0.97 -60.51
C ARG A 372 10.96 1.82 -61.20
N ARG A 373 10.82 3.10 -60.82
CA ARG A 373 9.86 4.03 -61.44
C ARG A 373 10.49 4.88 -62.54
N SER A 374 11.81 4.90 -62.65
CA SER A 374 12.58 5.74 -63.59
C SER A 374 13.20 4.97 -64.75
N GLY A 375 13.07 3.64 -64.78
CA GLY A 375 13.32 2.78 -65.94
C GLY A 375 12.05 2.13 -66.42
#